data_AF-A0A2K9F939-F1
#
_entry.id   AF-A0A2K9F939-F1
#
_cell.length_a   1.000
_cell.length_b   1.000
_cell.length_c   1.000
_cell.angle_alpha   90.00
_cell.angle_beta   90.00
_cell.angle_gamma   90.00
#
_symmetry.space_group_name_H-M   'P 1'
#
loop_
_entity.id
_entity.type
_entity.pdbx_description
1 polymer ?
#
loop_
_entity_poly.entity_id
_entity_poly.type
_entity_poly.pdbx_seq_one_letter_code
_entity_poly.pdbx_strand_id
1 'polypeptide(L)'
;MNKLVYGGIGAVIGAVAASAVFLALPDKSAPAEDDAFVAMQPLTEEEQAEEDRFLDLNLGAEDAPAVEPLKDAQNVPYYTCEKSPELVAYLGKKGNAIYARRAHLNSFLIATNVLATKDCTCTGKMIPASTLIAFETRMMEAAGVTDLEDLVTQNYYDEARVMSWQIEELCGGPF
;
A
#
# COMPACT_ATOMS: atom_id res chain seq x y z
N MET A 1 0.23 38.21 51.88
CA MET A 1 1.31 38.49 52.85
C MET A 1 2.14 37.23 53.02
N ASN A 2 3.30 37.14 52.37
CA ASN A 2 4.63 36.86 52.96
C ASN A 2 5.63 36.55 51.85
N LYS A 3 6.72 37.33 51.87
CA LYS A 3 7.92 37.27 51.04
C LYS A 3 9.03 36.52 51.81
N LEU A 4 10.01 35.99 51.09
CA LEU A 4 11.47 35.84 51.36
C LEU A 4 11.95 34.57 50.65
N VAL A 5 12.69 34.59 49.53
CA VAL A 5 14.05 35.12 49.22
C VAL A 5 15.17 34.41 49.97
N TYR A 6 15.99 33.67 49.22
CA TYR A 6 17.45 33.48 49.32
C TYR A 6 17.88 32.97 47.92
N GLY A 7 18.59 33.73 47.06
CA GLY A 7 20.02 34.11 47.16
C GLY A 7 20.86 32.91 46.71
N GLY A 8 21.62 32.88 45.60
CA GLY A 8 22.31 33.93 44.86
C GLY A 8 23.83 33.70 44.96
N ILE A 9 24.41 33.00 43.98
CA ILE A 9 25.84 33.03 43.57
C ILE A 9 25.79 32.71 42.06
N GLY A 10 26.28 33.50 41.11
CA GLY A 10 27.40 34.43 41.13
C GLY A 10 28.28 34.05 39.95
N ALA A 11 28.13 34.76 38.83
CA ALA A 11 28.83 34.58 37.58
C ALA A 11 30.31 34.99 37.66
N VAL A 12 31.21 34.30 36.95
CA VAL A 12 32.43 34.89 36.37
C VAL A 12 32.86 34.14 35.08
N ILE A 13 32.62 34.81 33.95
CA ILE A 13 33.54 35.12 32.83
C ILE A 13 34.40 33.99 32.24
N GLY A 14 34.14 33.69 30.97
CA GLY A 14 35.09 33.09 30.03
C GLY A 14 34.67 33.38 28.60
N ALA A 15 35.07 34.55 28.08
CA ALA A 15 34.91 34.91 26.68
C ALA A 15 35.71 33.92 25.81
N VAL A 16 35.03 33.08 25.03
CA VAL A 16 35.67 32.37 23.92
C VAL A 16 35.42 33.21 22.68
N ALA A 17 36.52 33.81 22.24
CA ALA A 17 36.61 34.67 21.07
C ALA A 17 36.03 33.99 19.82
N ALA A 18 35.38 34.82 19.00
CA ALA A 18 35.04 34.51 17.64
C ALA A 18 36.25 33.94 16.90
N SER A 19 36.10 32.72 16.40
CA SER A 19 36.89 32.21 15.28
C SER A 19 35.89 31.58 14.34
N ALA A 20 35.40 32.41 13.42
CA ALA A 20 34.80 31.95 12.18
C ALA A 20 35.87 31.15 11.45
N VAL A 21 35.88 29.84 11.66
CA VAL A 21 36.56 28.92 10.75
C VAL A 21 35.71 28.92 9.49
N PHE A 22 36.04 29.85 8.59
CA PHE A 22 35.74 29.71 7.17
C PHE A 22 36.42 28.42 6.73
N LEU A 23 35.68 27.32 6.71
CA LEU A 23 36.03 26.19 5.87
C LEU A 23 35.96 26.72 4.44
N ALA A 24 37.13 27.06 3.90
CA ALA A 24 37.33 27.27 2.49
C ALA A 24 36.91 25.97 1.78
N LEU A 25 35.65 25.92 1.35
CA LEU A 25 35.22 24.99 0.33
C LEU A 25 36.13 25.27 -0.88
N PRO A 26 36.85 24.27 -1.41
CA PRO A 26 37.53 24.45 -2.67
C PRO A 26 36.47 24.80 -3.71
N ASP A 27 36.67 25.94 -4.36
CA ASP A 27 35.98 26.37 -5.56
C ASP A 27 36.11 25.23 -6.59
N LYS A 28 35.09 24.39 -6.65
CA LYS A 28 34.93 23.37 -7.67
C LYS A 28 33.64 23.71 -8.38
N SER A 29 33.82 24.53 -9.39
CA SER A 29 32.96 24.74 -10.55
C SER A 29 31.96 23.60 -10.69
N ALA A 30 30.67 23.95 -10.71
CA ALA A 30 29.63 23.03 -11.14
C ALA A 30 30.04 22.43 -12.50
N PRO A 31 30.16 21.10 -12.65
CA PRO A 31 30.25 20.53 -13.97
C PRO A 31 28.92 20.78 -14.67
N ALA A 32 29.02 21.27 -15.89
CA ALA A 32 27.92 21.44 -16.82
C ALA A 32 27.08 20.16 -16.89
N GLU A 33 25.78 20.33 -17.13
CA GLU A 33 24.84 19.27 -17.47
C GLU A 33 25.30 18.63 -18.79
N ASP A 34 26.17 17.61 -18.68
CA ASP A 34 26.34 16.62 -19.72
C ASP A 34 25.25 15.58 -19.50
N ASP A 35 24.37 15.45 -20.51
CA ASP A 35 23.47 14.32 -20.72
C ASP A 35 24.27 13.01 -20.80
N ALA A 36 24.71 12.53 -19.64
CA ALA A 36 25.28 11.20 -19.51
C ALA A 36 24.12 10.21 -19.53
N PHE A 37 23.88 9.66 -20.71
CA PHE A 37 23.18 8.38 -20.84
C PHE A 37 23.90 7.38 -19.93
N VAL A 38 23.33 7.10 -18.77
CA VAL A 38 23.86 6.08 -17.85
C VAL A 38 23.68 4.76 -18.59
N ALA A 39 24.76 4.27 -19.18
CA ALA A 39 24.80 2.93 -19.73
C ALA A 39 24.42 1.98 -18.58
N MET A 40 23.25 1.35 -18.69
CA MET A 40 22.88 0.21 -17.85
C MET A 40 24.01 -0.80 -18.02
N GLN A 41 24.85 -0.92 -17.00
CA GLN A 41 25.89 -1.94 -17.02
C GLN A 41 25.18 -3.29 -17.02
N PRO A 42 25.66 -4.26 -17.82
CA PRO A 42 25.13 -5.62 -17.73
C PRO A 42 25.33 -6.11 -16.29
N LEU A 43 24.28 -6.70 -15.73
CA LEU A 43 24.34 -7.32 -14.40
C LEU A 43 25.49 -8.32 -14.37
N THR A 44 26.19 -8.37 -13.25
CA THR A 44 27.16 -9.43 -13.01
C THR A 44 26.44 -10.78 -12.88
N GLU A 45 27.14 -11.89 -13.11
CA GLU A 45 26.54 -13.24 -12.99
C GLU A 45 25.95 -13.48 -11.59
N GLU A 46 26.55 -12.90 -10.55
CA GLU A 46 26.02 -12.96 -9.17
C GLU A 46 24.75 -12.12 -8.99
N GLU A 47 24.70 -10.91 -9.54
CA GLU A 47 23.50 -10.08 -9.49
C GLU A 47 22.35 -10.68 -10.31
N GLN A 48 22.66 -11.29 -11.44
CA GLN A 48 21.67 -11.97 -12.27
C GLN A 48 21.14 -13.23 -11.59
N ALA A 49 21.98 -14.00 -10.91
CA ALA A 49 21.53 -15.15 -10.13
C ALA A 49 20.67 -14.76 -8.92
N GLU A 50 20.92 -13.59 -8.32
CA GLU A 50 20.11 -13.07 -7.22
C GLU A 50 18.77 -12.49 -7.73
N GLU A 51 18.77 -11.81 -8.88
CA GLU A 51 17.54 -11.39 -9.57
C GLU A 51 16.69 -12.61 -9.98
N ASP A 52 17.31 -13.62 -10.61
CA ASP A 52 16.63 -14.86 -10.99
C ASP A 52 16.07 -15.57 -9.75
N ARG A 53 16.82 -15.62 -8.63
CA ARG A 53 16.32 -16.17 -7.36
C ARG A 53 15.18 -15.34 -6.79
N PHE A 54 15.23 -14.02 -6.90
CA PHE A 54 14.14 -13.15 -6.47
C PHE A 54 12.88 -13.33 -7.33
N LEU A 55 13.05 -13.61 -8.63
CA LEU A 55 11.96 -13.91 -9.55
C LEU A 55 11.41 -15.34 -9.37
N ASP A 56 12.26 -16.30 -8.99
CA ASP A 56 11.91 -17.69 -8.68
C ASP A 56 11.38 -17.89 -7.27
N LEU A 57 11.53 -16.90 -6.38
CA LEU A 57 10.75 -16.82 -5.16
C LEU A 57 9.30 -16.66 -5.60
N ASN A 58 8.63 -17.80 -5.70
CA ASN A 58 7.18 -17.87 -5.71
C ASN A 58 6.74 -17.39 -4.33
N LEU A 59 6.74 -16.07 -4.13
CA LEU A 59 6.25 -15.36 -2.95
C LEU A 59 4.74 -15.58 -2.76
N GLY A 60 4.17 -16.58 -3.43
CA GLY A 60 2.88 -17.16 -3.14
C GLY A 60 2.77 -17.58 -1.68
N ALA A 61 1.53 -17.84 -1.33
CA ALA A 61 0.93 -17.93 -0.02
C ALA A 61 1.51 -18.99 0.95
N GLU A 62 2.81 -19.03 1.21
CA GLU A 62 3.42 -20.08 2.06
C GLU A 62 2.75 -20.18 3.46
N ASP A 63 2.15 -19.09 3.93
CA ASP A 63 1.39 -19.01 5.18
C ASP A 63 -0.14 -18.89 5.02
N ALA A 64 -0.68 -18.89 3.80
CA ALA A 64 -2.13 -18.87 3.66
C ALA A 64 -2.71 -20.25 4.03
N PRO A 65 -3.80 -20.29 4.82
CA PRO A 65 -4.50 -21.54 5.08
C PRO A 65 -4.94 -22.20 3.77
N ALA A 66 -4.52 -23.45 3.58
CA ALA A 66 -4.91 -24.25 2.42
C ALA A 66 -6.45 -24.41 2.35
N VAL A 67 -7.01 -24.27 1.16
CA VAL A 67 -8.45 -24.40 0.91
C VAL A 67 -8.70 -25.56 -0.04
N GLU A 68 -9.63 -26.46 0.33
CA GLU A 68 -10.04 -27.57 -0.53
C GLU A 68 -10.71 -27.07 -1.81
N PRO A 69 -10.21 -27.43 -3.01
CA PRO A 69 -10.79 -27.01 -4.28
C PRO A 69 -12.24 -27.45 -4.45
N LEU A 70 -13.06 -26.59 -5.06
CA LEU A 70 -14.43 -26.95 -5.44
C LEU A 70 -14.41 -27.83 -6.68
N LYS A 71 -14.97 -29.04 -6.57
CA LYS A 71 -14.98 -30.04 -7.66
C LYS A 71 -15.64 -29.53 -8.95
N ASP A 72 -16.67 -28.69 -8.81
CA ASP A 72 -17.47 -28.16 -9.93
C ASP A 72 -17.40 -26.61 -9.98
N ALA A 73 -16.24 -26.03 -9.66
CA ALA A 73 -16.05 -24.59 -9.67
C ALA A 73 -16.37 -23.98 -11.05
N GLN A 74 -17.28 -23.01 -11.09
CA GLN A 74 -17.51 -22.17 -12.27
C GLN A 74 -16.75 -20.85 -12.11
N ASN A 75 -15.43 -20.90 -12.22
CA ASN A 75 -14.62 -19.71 -12.06
C ASN A 75 -14.80 -18.73 -13.22
N VAL A 76 -15.35 -17.55 -12.92
CA VAL A 76 -15.47 -16.44 -13.87
C VAL A 76 -14.55 -15.31 -13.44
N PRO A 77 -13.49 -14.96 -14.19
CA PRO A 77 -12.55 -13.92 -13.75
C PRO A 77 -13.22 -12.57 -13.55
N TYR A 78 -12.90 -11.86 -12.47
CA TYR A 78 -13.61 -10.63 -12.08
C TYR A 78 -13.59 -9.53 -13.16
N TYR A 79 -12.51 -9.44 -13.93
CA TYR A 79 -12.40 -8.47 -15.02
C TYR A 79 -13.42 -8.69 -16.14
N THR A 80 -13.97 -9.90 -16.27
CA THR A 80 -15.01 -10.25 -17.24
C THR A 80 -16.43 -9.93 -16.76
N CYS A 81 -16.61 -9.70 -15.44
CA CYS A 81 -17.91 -9.39 -14.88
C CYS A 81 -18.36 -7.97 -15.22
N GLU A 82 -19.58 -7.85 -15.72
CA GLU A 82 -20.23 -6.58 -15.99
C GLU A 82 -20.46 -5.82 -14.68
N LYS A 83 -19.96 -4.59 -14.60
CA LYS A 83 -20.07 -3.75 -13.41
C LYS A 83 -21.31 -2.90 -13.50
N SER A 84 -22.09 -2.85 -12.43
CA SER A 84 -23.27 -1.98 -12.41
C SER A 84 -22.87 -0.50 -12.52
N PRO A 85 -23.73 0.37 -13.06
CA PRO A 85 -23.48 1.81 -13.11
C PRO A 85 -23.16 2.41 -11.74
N GLU A 86 -23.81 1.91 -10.68
CA GLU A 86 -23.59 2.35 -9.30
C GLU A 86 -22.18 1.99 -8.80
N LEU A 87 -21.70 0.78 -9.13
CA LEU A 87 -20.34 0.38 -8.78
C LEU A 87 -19.31 1.23 -9.52
N VAL A 88 -19.53 1.49 -10.81
CA VAL A 88 -18.67 2.36 -11.62
C VAL A 88 -18.65 3.78 -11.04
N ALA A 89 -19.81 4.31 -10.65
CA ALA A 89 -19.92 5.62 -10.02
C ALA A 89 -19.22 5.68 -8.65
N TYR A 90 -19.36 4.64 -7.84
CA TYR A 90 -18.66 4.52 -6.56
C TYR A 90 -17.14 4.55 -6.76
N LEU A 91 -16.60 3.68 -7.62
CA LEU A 91 -15.15 3.60 -7.87
C LEU A 91 -14.61 4.93 -8.43
N GLY A 92 -15.38 5.61 -9.27
CA GLY A 92 -15.00 6.88 -9.85
C GLY A 92 -13.92 6.75 -10.94
N LYS A 93 -13.20 7.86 -11.19
CA LYS A 93 -12.22 7.94 -12.27
C LYS A 93 -10.93 7.21 -11.90
N LYS A 94 -10.52 6.25 -12.74
CA LYS A 94 -9.22 5.56 -12.61
C LYS A 94 -8.06 6.55 -12.55
N GLY A 95 -7.09 6.24 -11.68
CA GLY A 95 -5.81 6.95 -11.60
C GLY A 95 -5.73 8.07 -10.55
N ASN A 96 -6.75 8.26 -9.72
CA ASN A 96 -6.66 9.15 -8.55
C ASN A 96 -6.59 8.34 -7.23
N ALA A 97 -6.22 9.02 -6.14
CA ALA A 97 -6.07 8.41 -4.82
C ALA A 97 -7.38 7.80 -4.31
N ILE A 98 -8.52 8.50 -4.50
CA ILE A 98 -9.84 8.01 -4.11
C ILE A 98 -10.19 6.69 -4.80
N TYR A 99 -9.96 6.60 -6.12
CA TYR A 99 -10.17 5.38 -6.89
C TYR A 99 -9.31 4.24 -6.34
N ALA A 100 -8.01 4.49 -6.08
CA ALA A 100 -7.14 3.48 -5.53
C ALA A 100 -7.66 2.96 -4.19
N ARG A 101 -8.05 3.85 -3.29
CA ARG A 101 -8.58 3.46 -1.98
C ARG A 101 -9.86 2.65 -2.09
N ARG A 102 -10.81 3.10 -2.90
CA ARG A 102 -12.07 2.38 -3.13
C ARG A 102 -11.87 1.03 -3.83
N ALA A 103 -10.89 0.95 -4.74
CA ALA A 103 -10.50 -0.29 -5.38
C ALA A 103 -9.93 -1.28 -4.35
N HIS A 104 -9.12 -0.84 -3.39
CA HIS A 104 -8.62 -1.69 -2.29
C HIS A 104 -9.78 -2.28 -1.48
N LEU A 105 -10.74 -1.45 -1.07
CA LEU A 105 -11.90 -1.91 -0.30
C LEU A 105 -12.76 -2.88 -1.09
N ASN A 106 -12.93 -2.61 -2.38
CA ASN A 106 -13.67 -3.48 -3.28
C ASN A 106 -12.98 -4.84 -3.41
N SER A 107 -11.67 -4.89 -3.67
CA SER A 107 -10.92 -6.15 -3.76
C SER A 107 -11.03 -6.97 -2.47
N PHE A 108 -10.93 -6.32 -1.32
CA PHE A 108 -11.06 -6.97 -0.02
C PHE A 108 -12.45 -7.59 0.19
N LEU A 109 -13.53 -6.85 -0.08
CA LEU A 109 -14.88 -7.35 0.09
C LEU A 109 -15.24 -8.46 -0.91
N ILE A 110 -14.77 -8.37 -2.16
CA ILE A 110 -14.94 -9.44 -3.16
C ILE A 110 -14.27 -10.72 -2.64
N ALA A 111 -12.99 -10.62 -2.24
CA ALA A 111 -12.25 -11.78 -1.78
C ALA A 111 -12.88 -12.42 -0.54
N THR A 112 -13.26 -11.60 0.44
CA THR A 112 -13.98 -12.04 1.64
C THR A 112 -15.29 -12.75 1.28
N ASN A 113 -16.07 -12.19 0.35
CA ASN A 113 -17.36 -12.75 -0.03
C ASN A 113 -17.21 -14.08 -0.77
N VAL A 114 -16.25 -14.21 -1.69
CA VAL A 114 -16.00 -15.46 -2.40
C VAL A 114 -15.55 -16.56 -1.45
N LEU A 115 -14.64 -16.26 -0.52
CA LEU A 115 -14.22 -17.26 0.49
C LEU A 115 -15.37 -17.67 1.41
N ALA A 116 -16.21 -16.73 1.83
CA ALA A 116 -17.34 -17.00 2.72
C ALA A 116 -18.46 -17.80 2.04
N THR A 117 -18.78 -17.46 0.80
CA THR A 117 -19.92 -18.06 0.05
C THR A 117 -19.51 -19.24 -0.80
N LYS A 118 -18.22 -19.37 -1.10
CA LYS A 118 -17.65 -20.31 -2.08
C LYS A 118 -18.25 -20.15 -3.48
N ASP A 119 -18.74 -18.95 -3.83
CA ASP A 119 -19.28 -18.63 -5.15
C ASP A 119 -18.20 -18.00 -6.03
N CYS A 120 -17.66 -18.79 -6.95
CA CYS A 120 -16.63 -18.36 -7.90
C CYS A 120 -17.19 -17.63 -9.14
N THR A 121 -18.50 -17.44 -9.24
CA THR A 121 -19.13 -16.77 -10.38
C THR A 121 -19.11 -15.24 -10.23
N CYS A 122 -19.62 -14.51 -11.23
CA CYS A 122 -19.81 -13.06 -11.09
C CYS A 122 -20.75 -12.69 -9.94
N THR A 123 -21.72 -13.54 -9.57
CA THR A 123 -22.62 -13.25 -8.45
C THR A 123 -21.84 -13.15 -7.14
N GLY A 124 -20.94 -14.09 -6.87
CA GLY A 124 -20.06 -14.07 -5.71
C GLY A 124 -19.00 -12.97 -5.74
N LYS A 125 -18.64 -12.48 -6.93
CA LYS A 125 -17.61 -11.44 -7.11
C LYS A 125 -18.16 -10.01 -7.23
N MET A 126 -19.48 -9.83 -7.30
CA MET A 126 -20.10 -8.52 -7.48
C MET A 126 -20.65 -8.00 -6.15
N ILE A 127 -19.95 -7.04 -5.56
CA ILE A 127 -20.39 -6.38 -4.33
C ILE A 127 -21.26 -5.17 -4.67
N PRO A 128 -22.47 -5.05 -4.10
CA PRO A 128 -23.30 -3.86 -4.28
C PRO A 128 -22.60 -2.59 -3.80
N ALA A 129 -22.72 -1.50 -4.56
CA ALA A 129 -22.14 -0.21 -4.19
C ALA A 129 -22.60 0.29 -2.80
N SER A 130 -23.85 -0.01 -2.40
CA SER A 130 -24.36 0.31 -1.06
C SER A 130 -23.59 -0.39 0.06
N THR A 131 -23.17 -1.64 -0.16
CA THR A 131 -22.37 -2.41 0.80
C THR A 131 -20.98 -1.81 0.94
N LEU A 132 -20.38 -1.39 -0.17
CA LEU A 132 -19.09 -0.71 -0.19
C LEU A 132 -19.14 0.63 0.53
N ILE A 133 -20.17 1.44 0.26
CA ILE A 133 -20.38 2.73 0.94
C ILE A 133 -20.55 2.53 2.45
N ALA A 134 -21.38 1.57 2.87
CA ALA A 134 -21.57 1.26 4.29
C ALA A 134 -20.29 0.73 4.97
N PHE A 135 -19.42 0.04 4.22
CA PHE A 135 -18.11 -0.38 4.72
C PHE A 135 -17.15 0.81 4.84
N GLU A 136 -17.04 1.63 3.78
CA GLU A 136 -16.26 2.89 3.75
C GLU A 136 -16.63 3.80 4.92
N THR A 137 -17.92 4.08 5.12
CA THR A 137 -18.42 4.91 6.22
C THR A 137 -18.00 4.37 7.59
N ARG A 138 -18.20 3.07 7.85
CA ARG A 138 -17.82 2.46 9.14
C ARG A 138 -16.32 2.55 9.41
N MET A 139 -15.50 2.44 8.37
CA MET A 139 -14.05 2.58 8.54
C MET A 139 -13.63 4.02 8.83
N MET A 140 -14.23 4.99 8.13
CA MET A 140 -13.99 6.41 8.41
C MET A 140 -14.41 6.78 9.83
N GLU A 141 -15.59 6.30 10.27
CA GLU A 141 -16.08 6.47 11.64
C GLU A 141 -15.13 5.86 12.67
N ALA A 142 -14.66 4.62 12.45
CA ALA A 142 -13.75 3.93 13.36
C ALA A 142 -12.37 4.62 13.45
N ALA A 143 -11.91 5.22 12.34
CA ALA A 143 -10.67 5.97 12.29
C ALA A 143 -10.82 7.43 12.76
N GLY A 144 -12.05 7.92 12.98
CA GLY A 144 -12.32 9.30 13.35
C GLY A 144 -12.00 10.31 12.24
N VAL A 145 -12.07 9.89 10.98
CA VAL A 145 -11.79 10.73 9.80
C VAL A 145 -13.09 11.01 9.03
N THR A 146 -13.12 12.11 8.29
CA THR A 146 -14.26 12.48 7.43
C THR A 146 -13.96 12.37 5.93
N ASP A 147 -12.68 12.26 5.58
CA ASP A 147 -12.22 12.09 4.20
C ASP A 147 -11.57 10.71 4.03
N LEU A 148 -11.94 10.01 2.95
CA LEU A 148 -11.35 8.73 2.60
C LEU A 148 -9.85 8.87 2.28
N GLU A 149 -9.41 10.04 1.79
CA GLU A 149 -7.99 10.30 1.55
C GLU A 149 -7.14 10.27 2.83
N ASP A 150 -7.75 10.39 4.00
CA ASP A 150 -7.05 10.26 5.28
C ASP A 150 -6.97 8.79 5.76
N LEU A 151 -7.68 7.87 5.12
CA LEU A 151 -7.78 6.47 5.55
C LEU A 151 -6.73 5.57 4.86
N VAL A 152 -5.79 5.00 5.60
CA VAL A 152 -4.84 4.02 5.05
C VAL A 152 -5.58 2.73 4.67
N THR A 153 -5.69 2.44 3.37
CA THR A 153 -6.39 1.24 2.86
C THR A 153 -5.47 0.18 2.24
N GLN A 154 -4.15 0.42 2.22
CA GLN A 154 -3.19 -0.51 1.60
C GLN A 154 -3.26 -1.92 2.21
N ASN A 155 -3.41 -2.01 3.53
CA ASN A 155 -3.51 -3.29 4.24
C ASN A 155 -4.65 -4.16 3.72
N TYR A 156 -5.81 -3.57 3.35
CA TYR A 156 -6.93 -4.31 2.77
C TYR A 156 -6.61 -4.86 1.39
N TYR A 157 -5.82 -4.14 0.60
CA TYR A 157 -5.36 -4.63 -0.70
C TYR A 157 -4.37 -5.78 -0.53
N ASP A 158 -3.44 -5.66 0.42
CA ASP A 158 -2.45 -6.70 0.70
C ASP A 158 -3.13 -7.97 1.23
N GLU A 159 -4.11 -7.83 2.13
CA GLU A 159 -4.96 -8.95 2.59
C GLU A 159 -5.76 -9.56 1.44
N ALA A 160 -6.35 -8.74 0.56
CA ALA A 160 -7.06 -9.22 -0.63
C ALA A 160 -6.16 -10.02 -1.57
N ARG A 161 -4.88 -9.63 -1.70
CA ARG A 161 -3.88 -10.35 -2.50
C ARG A 161 -3.52 -11.70 -1.89
N VAL A 162 -3.43 -11.80 -0.56
CA VAL A 162 -3.24 -13.11 0.10
C VAL A 162 -4.49 -13.98 -0.11
N MET A 163 -5.67 -13.42 0.06
CA MET A 163 -6.94 -14.14 -0.17
C MET A 163 -7.13 -14.54 -1.64
N SER A 164 -6.61 -13.78 -2.61
CA SER A 164 -6.76 -14.15 -4.02
C SER A 164 -6.13 -15.51 -4.31
N TRP A 165 -5.00 -15.84 -3.70
CA TRP A 165 -4.37 -17.15 -3.89
C TRP A 165 -5.23 -18.29 -3.35
N GLN A 166 -5.84 -18.11 -2.17
CA GLN A 166 -6.80 -19.07 -1.62
C GLN A 166 -8.01 -19.24 -2.55
N ILE A 167 -8.46 -18.15 -3.18
CA ILE A 167 -9.58 -18.18 -4.12
C ILE A 167 -9.18 -18.88 -5.42
N GLU A 168 -7.96 -18.66 -5.92
CA GLU A 168 -7.47 -19.33 -7.12
C GLU A 168 -7.35 -20.85 -6.92
N GLU A 169 -6.91 -21.29 -5.73
CA GLU A 169 -6.92 -22.69 -5.32
C GLU A 169 -8.35 -23.23 -5.16
N LEU A 170 -9.23 -22.49 -4.48
CA LEU A 170 -10.63 -22.86 -4.26
C LEU A 170 -11.39 -22.99 -5.59
N CYS A 171 -11.20 -22.05 -6.51
CA CYS A 171 -11.97 -21.90 -7.74
C CYS A 171 -11.31 -22.53 -8.96
N GLY A 172 -10.03 -22.91 -8.90
CA GLY A 172 -9.31 -23.56 -10.00
C GLY A 172 -9.01 -22.64 -11.17
N GLY A 173 -8.40 -21.47 -10.91
CA GLY A 173 -7.95 -20.54 -11.96
C GLY A 173 -7.88 -19.09 -11.48
N PRO A 174 -7.54 -18.14 -12.36
CA PRO A 174 -7.30 -16.74 -11.97
C PRO A 174 -8.55 -16.07 -11.38
N PHE A 175 -8.34 -15.19 -10.41
CA PHE A 175 -9.38 -14.44 -9.71
C PHE A 175 -9.77 -13.13 -10.42
#